data_AF-A0A6J7QA40-F1
#
_entry.id   AF-A0A6J7QA40-F1
#
_cell.length_a   1.000
_cell.length_b   1.000
_cell.length_c   1.000
_cell.angle_alpha   90.00
_cell.angle_beta   90.00
_cell.angle_gamma   90.00
#
_symmetry.space_group_name_H-M   'P 1'
#
loop_
_entity.id
_entity.type
_entity.pdbx_description
1 polymer ?
#
loop_
_entity_poly.entity_id
_entity_poly.type
_entity_poly.pdbx_seq_one_letter_code
_entity_poly.pdbx_strand_id
1 'polypeptide(L)' 'MQVLLKELTIVGSKGYNRPDFPEAIAAIGDGRIRGAQEIVTTRIGLDEVISGGFEVLADDRSSHVKILVSP' A
#
# COMPACT_ATOMS: atom_id res chain seq x y z
N MET A 1 10.59 29.89 5.97
CA MET A 1 9.58 30.97 5.83
C MET A 1 8.36 30.60 4.97
N GLN A 2 8.45 29.71 3.97
CA GLN A 2 7.34 29.40 3.05
C GLN A 2 6.06 28.91 3.74
N VAL A 3 6.17 28.02 4.74
CA VAL A 3 5.03 27.52 5.52
C VAL A 3 4.30 28.66 6.24
N LEU A 4 5.06 29.54 6.89
CA LEU A 4 4.54 30.70 7.62
C LEU A 4 3.86 31.72 6.69
N LEU A 5 4.54 32.13 5.61
CA LEU A 5 4.05 33.19 4.72
C LEU A 5 2.85 32.77 3.85
N LYS A 6 2.60 31.46 3.73
CA LYS A 6 1.50 30.89 2.96
C LYS A 6 0.47 30.18 3.84
N GLU A 7 0.63 30.25 5.16
CA GLU A 7 -0.25 29.61 6.13
C GLU A 7 -0.49 28.11 5.84
N LEU A 8 0.57 27.40 5.42
CA LEU A 8 0.44 25.99 5.06
C LEU A 8 0.18 25.14 6.30
N THR A 9 -0.79 24.22 6.20
CA THR A 9 -1.06 23.24 7.25
C THR A 9 -0.21 21.99 7.04
N ILE A 10 0.48 21.53 8.10
CA ILE A 10 1.22 20.28 8.11
C ILE A 10 0.52 19.33 9.08
N VAL A 11 0.06 18.18 8.57
CA VAL A 11 -0.65 17.16 9.36
C VAL A 11 0.16 15.88 9.38
N GLY A 12 0.39 15.32 10.56
CA GLY A 12 0.99 14.00 10.73
C GLY A 12 -0.06 12.90 10.55
N SER A 13 0.35 11.76 9.97
CA SER A 13 -0.49 10.56 9.84
C SER A 13 0.32 9.32 10.19
N LYS A 14 -0.31 8.35 10.88
CA LYS A 14 0.30 7.08 11.26
C LYS A 14 -0.74 5.97 11.22
N GLY A 15 -0.53 5.01 10.31
CA GLY A 15 -1.41 3.85 10.18
C GLY A 15 -2.85 4.27 9.88
N TYR A 16 -3.78 3.49 10.43
CA TYR A 16 -5.23 3.64 10.26
C TYR A 16 -5.95 3.14 11.52
N ASN A 17 -7.20 3.51 11.67
CA ASN A 17 -8.09 3.10 12.74
C ASN A 17 -9.18 2.12 12.23
N ARG A 18 -10.03 1.65 13.14
CA ARG A 18 -11.10 0.70 12.80
C ARG A 18 -12.10 1.23 11.75
N PRO A 19 -12.61 2.48 11.86
CA PRO A 19 -13.47 3.08 10.83
C PRO A 19 -12.90 3.10 9.40
N ASP A 20 -11.59 3.19 9.23
CA ASP A 20 -10.97 3.31 7.90
C ASP A 20 -11.17 2.04 7.03
N PHE A 21 -11.30 0.86 7.66
CA PHE A 21 -11.49 -0.41 6.95
C PHE A 21 -12.80 -0.49 6.16
N PRO A 22 -13.99 -0.34 6.77
CA PRO A 22 -15.25 -0.37 6.03
C PRO A 22 -15.32 0.72 4.96
N GLU A 23 -14.71 1.89 5.20
CA GLU A 23 -14.65 2.95 4.20
C GLU A 23 -13.83 2.54 2.98
N ALA A 24 -12.63 1.99 3.18
CA ALA A 24 -11.78 1.49 2.10
C ALA A 24 -12.44 0.34 1.33
N ILE A 25 -13.09 -0.60 2.02
CA ILE A 25 -13.83 -1.70 1.40
C ILE A 25 -14.97 -1.17 0.55
N ALA A 26 -15.78 -0.24 1.07
CA ALA A 26 -16.86 0.39 0.32
C ALA A 26 -16.33 1.13 -0.91
N ALA A 27 -15.24 1.88 -0.77
CA ALA A 27 -14.64 2.62 -1.87
C ALA A 27 -14.10 1.71 -2.99
N ILE A 28 -13.59 0.53 -2.65
CA ILE A 28 -13.22 -0.48 -3.65
C ILE A 28 -14.49 -1.09 -4.28
N GLY A 29 -15.48 -1.46 -3.46
CA GLY A 29 -16.72 -2.11 -3.93
C GLY A 29 -17.61 -1.24 -4.82
N ASP A 30 -17.64 0.07 -4.57
CA ASP A 30 -18.40 1.04 -5.37
C ASP A 30 -17.58 1.69 -6.51
N GLY A 31 -16.30 1.32 -6.64
CA GLY A 31 -15.44 1.75 -7.74
C GLY A 31 -14.90 3.18 -7.62
N ARG A 32 -14.97 3.81 -6.44
CA ARG A 32 -14.20 5.04 -6.11
C ARG A 32 -12.70 4.79 -6.10
N ILE A 33 -12.28 3.61 -5.65
CA ILE A 33 -10.91 3.11 -5.77
C ILE A 33 -10.91 2.02 -6.85
N ARG A 34 -10.25 2.32 -7.96
CA ARG A 34 -9.97 1.38 -9.06
C ARG A 34 -8.48 1.07 -9.05
N GLY A 35 -8.03 -0.03 -9.65
CA GLY A 35 -6.60 -0.36 -9.63
C GLY A 35 -6.17 -1.24 -8.46
N ALA A 36 -7.09 -1.61 -7.55
CA ALA A 36 -6.75 -2.34 -6.32
C ALA A 36 -6.18 -3.74 -6.60
N GLN A 37 -6.51 -4.35 -7.74
CA GLN A 37 -5.92 -5.64 -8.14
C GLN A 37 -4.62 -5.44 -8.93
N GLU A 38 -4.52 -4.34 -9.66
CA GLU A 38 -3.44 -3.97 -10.57
C GLU A 38 -2.16 -3.57 -9.81
N ILE A 39 -2.27 -3.17 -8.55
CA ILE A 39 -1.10 -2.97 -7.67
C ILE A 39 -0.40 -4.29 -7.32
N VAL A 40 -1.06 -5.44 -7.47
CA VAL A 40 -0.45 -6.76 -7.22
C VAL A 40 0.39 -7.16 -8.42
N THR A 41 1.71 -6.97 -8.31
CA THR A 41 2.66 -7.27 -9.38
C THR A 41 3.06 -8.75 -9.43
N THR A 42 3.05 -9.44 -8.28
CA THR A 42 3.40 -10.87 -8.18
C THR A 42 2.58 -11.59 -7.11
N ARG A 43 2.39 -12.90 -7.30
CA ARG A 43 1.85 -13.83 -6.31
C ARG A 43 2.86 -14.95 -6.07
N ILE A 44 3.10 -15.31 -4.81
CA ILE A 44 4.05 -16.36 -4.41
C ILE A 44 3.41 -17.30 -3.38
N GLY A 45 3.99 -18.50 -3.23
CA GLY A 45 3.66 -19.41 -2.13
C GLY A 45 4.24 -18.95 -0.79
N LEU A 46 3.71 -19.47 0.32
CA LEU A 46 4.23 -19.19 1.67
C LEU A 46 5.67 -19.67 1.86
N ASP A 47 6.04 -20.76 1.21
CA ASP A 47 7.40 -21.33 1.19
C ASP A 47 8.43 -20.39 0.54
N GLU A 48 7.98 -19.48 -0.32
CA GLU A 48 8.82 -18.51 -1.04
C GLU A 48 8.89 -17.14 -0.34
N VAL A 49 8.22 -16.94 0.80
CA VAL A 49 8.04 -15.59 1.38
C VAL A 49 9.36 -14.87 1.70
N ILE A 50 10.41 -15.62 2.03
CA ILE A 50 11.74 -15.06 2.32
C ILE A 50 12.40 -14.61 1.02
N SER A 51 12.72 -15.56 0.14
CA SER A 51 13.51 -15.31 -1.08
C SER A 51 12.72 -14.62 -2.18
N GLY A 52 11.46 -14.99 -2.39
CA GLY A 52 10.57 -14.42 -3.41
C GLY A 52 9.78 -13.20 -2.94
N GLY A 53 9.80 -12.88 -1.65
CA GLY A 53 9.04 -11.78 -1.05
C GLY A 53 9.94 -10.71 -0.45
N PHE A 54 10.45 -10.96 0.76
CA PHE A 54 11.20 -9.96 1.53
C PHE A 54 12.52 -9.55 0.88
N GLU A 55 13.32 -10.51 0.41
CA GLU A 55 14.62 -10.25 -0.22
C GLU A 55 14.45 -9.45 -1.52
N VAL A 56 13.49 -9.85 -2.38
CA VAL A 56 13.14 -9.12 -3.60
C VAL A 56 12.79 -7.66 -3.30
N LEU A 57 11.96 -7.40 -2.29
CA LEU A 57 11.59 -6.03 -1.93
C LEU A 57 12.74 -5.24 -1.28
N ALA A 58 13.70 -5.90 -0.65
CA ALA A 58 14.85 -5.24 -0.06
C ALA A 58 15.84 -4.79 -1.13
N ASP A 59 16.11 -5.64 -2.11
CA ASP A 59 17.19 -5.53 -3.10
C ASP A 59 16.76 -4.89 -4.43
N ASP A 60 15.51 -5.12 -4.88
CA ASP A 60 14.95 -4.51 -6.09
C ASP A 60 13.60 -3.83 -5.81
N ARG A 61 13.70 -2.60 -5.30
CA ARG A 61 12.55 -1.79 -4.87
C ARG A 61 11.70 -1.24 -6.02
N SER A 62 12.13 -1.41 -7.27
CA SER A 62 11.52 -0.76 -8.43
C SER A 62 10.65 -1.70 -9.28
N SER A 63 10.88 -3.01 -9.20
CA SER A 63 10.20 -3.99 -10.04
C SER A 63 8.83 -4.42 -9.50
N HIS A 64 8.58 -4.26 -8.19
CA HIS A 64 7.33 -4.67 -7.58
C HIS A 64 6.65 -3.55 -6.77
N VAL A 65 5.33 -3.45 -6.92
CA VAL A 65 4.47 -2.58 -6.12
C VAL A 65 3.92 -3.34 -4.91
N LYS A 66 3.36 -4.54 -5.14
CA LYS A 66 2.84 -5.42 -4.09
C LYS A 66 3.00 -6.88 -4.49
N ILE A 67 3.61 -7.66 -3.60
CA ILE A 67 3.67 -9.13 -3.68
C ILE A 67 2.61 -9.69 -2.74
N LEU A 68 1.75 -10.59 -3.25
CA LEU A 68 0.70 -11.25 -2.47
C LEU A 68 1.11 -12.70 -2.19
N VAL A 69 1.15 -13.07 -0.92
CA VAL A 69 1.50 -14.43 -0.47
C VAL A 69 0.22 -15.23 -0.28
N SER A 70 0.18 -16.43 -0.87
CA SER A 70 -0.91 -17.38 -0.65
C SER A 70 -0.46 -18.47 0.33
N PRO A 71 -1.32 -18.90 1.27
CA PRO A 71 -1.02 -19.99 2.22
C PRO A 71 -0.66 -21.30 1.55
#